data_AF-A0A2P6QWA6-F1
#
_entry.id   AF-A0A2P6QWA6-F1
#
_cell.length_a   1.000
_cell.length_b   1.000
_cell.length_c   1.000
_cell.angle_alpha   90.00
_cell.angle_beta   90.00
_cell.angle_gamma   90.00
#
_symmetry.space_group_name_H-M   'P 1'
#
loop_
_entity.id
_entity.type
_entity.pdbx_description
1 polymer ?
#
loop_
_entity_poly.entity_id
_entity_poly.type
_entity_poly.pdbx_seq_one_letter_code
_entity_poly.pdbx_strand_id
1 'polypeptide(L)'
;MLISGPKQPGNDIDVYLQPLVDDLKALWDGIDGVYDAFRGEYFKLKAVLFWTINDFPAYGNLSGSVTKGYNGCPICCENTKPHRLSHGQKMSHIVHRRWLPRHHPYRRQTKEFNNLPEYETAPEPLSGEEVLQRVEGMNRPFGKKNPSPTYKGLEDESRPCWKKKSIFFDLQYWKFLPVRHNLDVMHIEKNVCDSIIGTLFNIPGKTKDGVAARLDMVDMGIRTGLAPEPGKKKRQAAFGNLESAGRREKSNVHVFFQHERSLRNFLKYKESCFLG
;
A
#
# COMPACT_ATOMS: atom_id res chain seq x y z
N MET A 1 -19.16 0.03 8.97
CA MET A 1 -18.43 -0.07 7.68
C MET A 1 -18.33 1.33 7.09
N LEU A 2 -17.14 1.96 7.11
CA LEU A 2 -16.91 3.27 6.47
C LEU A 2 -16.65 3.02 4.99
N ILE A 3 -17.63 3.34 4.14
CA ILE A 3 -17.55 3.11 2.70
C ILE A 3 -16.79 4.28 2.06
N SER A 4 -15.71 3.95 1.35
CA SER A 4 -14.96 4.91 0.54
C SER A 4 -15.88 5.55 -0.51
N GLY A 5 -16.12 6.85 -0.40
CA GLY A 5 -16.95 7.63 -1.32
C GLY A 5 -16.50 9.10 -1.39
N PRO A 6 -17.08 9.92 -2.26
CA PRO A 6 -16.70 11.34 -2.43
C PRO A 6 -16.85 12.17 -1.14
N LYS A 7 -17.66 11.69 -0.18
CA LYS A 7 -17.84 12.28 1.15
C LYS A 7 -16.98 11.61 2.25
N GLN A 8 -15.89 10.93 1.89
CA GLN A 8 -15.02 10.32 2.89
C GLN A 8 -14.54 11.35 3.93
N PRO A 9 -14.47 10.98 5.21
CA PRO A 9 -14.02 11.90 6.26
C PRO A 9 -12.54 12.26 6.09
N GLY A 10 -11.74 11.41 5.44
CA GLY A 10 -10.31 11.68 5.23
C GLY A 10 -9.60 11.82 6.58
N ASN A 11 -9.02 12.99 6.84
CA ASN A 11 -8.39 13.28 8.14
C ASN A 11 -9.40 13.42 9.28
N ASP A 12 -10.66 13.72 8.99
CA ASP A 12 -11.71 13.89 10.00
C ASP A 12 -12.12 12.54 10.62
N ILE A 13 -11.58 11.42 10.13
CA ILE A 13 -11.82 10.09 10.69
C ILE A 13 -11.46 10.01 12.17
N ASP A 14 -10.46 10.79 12.60
CA ASP A 14 -10.01 10.80 13.99
C ASP A 14 -11.09 11.36 14.92
N VAL A 15 -11.89 12.32 14.47
CA VAL A 15 -13.04 12.86 15.24
C VAL A 15 -14.07 11.77 15.51
N TYR A 16 -14.31 10.90 14.52
CA TYR A 16 -15.23 9.77 14.69
C TYR A 16 -14.65 8.66 15.57
N LEU A 17 -13.32 8.56 15.66
CA LEU A 17 -12.63 7.54 16.46
C LEU A 17 -12.36 7.99 17.90
N GLN A 18 -12.57 9.27 18.24
CA GLN A 18 -12.38 9.77 19.61
C GLN A 18 -13.14 8.95 20.67
N PRO A 19 -14.48 8.71 20.53
CA PRO A 19 -15.20 7.91 21.51
C PRO A 19 -14.62 6.49 21.65
N LEU A 20 -14.23 5.87 20.52
CA LEU A 20 -13.61 4.55 20.53
C LEU A 20 -12.27 4.55 21.27
N VAL A 21 -11.45 5.58 21.07
CA VAL A 21 -10.15 5.70 21.75
C VAL A 21 -10.34 5.90 23.25
N ASP A 22 -11.35 6.65 23.67
CA ASP A 22 -11.67 6.84 25.08
C ASP A 22 -12.16 5.54 25.73
N ASP A 23 -13.02 4.77 25.04
CA ASP A 23 -13.43 3.43 25.49
C ASP A 23 -12.24 2.47 25.59
N LEU A 24 -11.31 2.51 24.62
CA LEU A 24 -10.09 1.71 24.64
C LEU A 24 -9.13 2.08 25.78
N LYS A 25 -9.09 3.34 26.19
CA LYS A 25 -8.34 3.77 27.39
C LYS A 25 -8.99 3.22 28.65
N ALA A 26 -10.31 3.32 28.77
CA ALA A 26 -11.05 2.75 29.90
C ALA A 26 -10.85 1.22 30.00
N LEU A 27 -10.86 0.53 28.87
CA LEU A 27 -10.60 -0.91 28.79
C LEU A 27 -9.13 -1.28 29.09
N TRP A 28 -8.18 -0.38 28.83
CA TRP A 28 -6.78 -0.61 29.19
C TRP A 28 -6.56 -0.54 30.72
N ASP A 29 -7.15 0.47 31.36
CA ASP A 29 -7.14 0.62 32.82
C ASP A 29 -7.91 -0.54 33.48
N GLY A 30 -9.03 -0.92 32.85
CA GLY A 30 -9.84 -2.09 33.13
C GLY A 30 -11.14 -1.74 33.84
N ILE A 31 -12.23 -2.38 33.40
CA ILE A 31 -13.57 -2.16 33.91
C ILE A 31 -13.89 -3.21 34.96
N ASP A 32 -14.14 -2.78 36.19
CA ASP A 32 -14.51 -3.65 37.30
C ASP A 32 -16.01 -3.98 37.25
N GLY A 33 -16.41 -5.12 37.85
CA GLY A 33 -17.83 -5.50 37.96
C GLY A 33 -18.44 -6.09 36.69
N VAL A 34 -17.62 -6.58 35.73
CA VAL A 34 -18.11 -7.35 34.59
C VAL A 34 -18.36 -8.78 35.01
N TYR A 35 -19.56 -9.29 34.76
CA TYR A 35 -19.96 -10.64 35.14
C TYR A 35 -19.66 -11.65 34.02
N ASP A 36 -18.92 -12.71 34.34
CA ASP A 36 -18.71 -13.86 33.46
C ASP A 36 -19.80 -14.91 33.71
N ALA A 37 -20.74 -15.05 32.78
CA ALA A 37 -21.83 -16.01 32.89
C ALA A 37 -21.38 -17.48 32.85
N PHE A 38 -20.22 -17.77 32.23
CA PHE A 38 -19.68 -19.13 32.17
C PHE A 38 -19.01 -19.52 33.48
N ARG A 39 -18.30 -18.58 34.12
CA ARG A 39 -17.59 -18.83 35.40
C ARG A 39 -18.43 -18.52 36.63
N GLY A 40 -19.51 -17.75 36.49
CA GLY A 40 -20.37 -17.33 37.60
C GLY A 40 -19.74 -16.28 38.52
N GLU A 41 -18.72 -15.57 38.04
CA GLU A 41 -17.88 -14.67 38.85
C GLU A 41 -17.73 -13.30 38.20
N TYR A 42 -17.51 -12.28 39.03
CA TYR A 42 -17.15 -10.94 38.56
C TYR A 42 -15.65 -10.85 38.33
N PHE A 43 -15.25 -10.25 37.22
CA PHE A 43 -13.84 -10.05 36.89
C PHE A 43 -13.60 -8.63 36.37
N LYS A 44 -12.32 -8.26 36.35
CA LYS A 44 -11.86 -7.01 35.75
C LYS A 44 -11.65 -7.22 34.25
N LEU A 45 -12.49 -6.62 33.43
CA LEU A 45 -12.39 -6.71 31.97
C LEU A 45 -11.29 -5.76 31.48
N LYS A 46 -10.31 -6.30 30.74
CA LYS A 46 -9.34 -5.52 29.99
C LYS A 46 -9.39 -5.88 28.51
N ALA A 47 -9.20 -4.89 27.65
CA ALA A 47 -9.08 -5.11 26.22
C ALA A 47 -8.02 -4.18 25.60
N VAL A 48 -7.45 -4.64 24.49
CA VAL A 48 -6.36 -3.96 23.79
C VAL A 48 -6.66 -4.00 22.29
N LEU A 49 -6.49 -2.87 21.60
CA LEU A 49 -6.50 -2.83 20.15
C LEU A 49 -5.14 -3.28 19.62
N PHE A 50 -5.08 -4.45 19.00
CA PHE A 50 -3.81 -5.03 18.56
C PHE A 50 -3.35 -4.51 17.19
N TRP A 51 -4.24 -4.46 16.19
CA TRP A 51 -3.97 -3.83 14.88
C TRP A 51 -5.29 -3.42 14.21
N THR A 52 -5.19 -2.59 13.17
CA THR A 52 -6.32 -2.28 12.28
C THR A 52 -6.12 -2.93 10.90
N ILE A 53 -7.16 -3.46 10.28
CA ILE A 53 -7.12 -4.05 8.92
C ILE A 53 -7.89 -3.13 7.98
N ASN A 54 -7.21 -2.57 6.99
CA ASN A 54 -7.79 -1.52 6.14
C ASN A 54 -7.31 -1.64 4.69
N ASP A 55 -8.12 -1.17 3.74
CA ASP A 55 -7.61 -0.96 2.38
C ASP A 55 -6.49 0.11 2.37
N PHE A 56 -5.74 0.19 1.26
CA PHE A 56 -4.58 1.08 1.19
C PHE A 56 -4.94 2.58 1.33
N PRO A 57 -6.07 3.08 0.79
CA PRO A 57 -6.54 4.44 1.06
C PRO A 57 -6.89 4.70 2.54
N ALA A 58 -7.65 3.82 3.19
CA ALA A 58 -8.05 3.98 4.59
C ALA A 58 -6.85 3.82 5.53
N TYR A 59 -5.87 2.99 5.18
CA TYR A 59 -4.57 2.92 5.87
C TYR A 59 -3.97 4.33 6.02
N GLY A 60 -3.88 5.10 4.93
CA GLY A 60 -3.31 6.45 4.96
C GLY A 60 -4.13 7.43 5.81
N ASN A 61 -5.45 7.29 5.80
CA ASN A 61 -6.33 8.12 6.62
C ASN A 61 -6.16 7.82 8.12
N LEU A 62 -5.99 6.54 8.50
CA LEU A 62 -5.85 6.15 9.90
C LEU A 62 -4.43 6.37 10.44
N SER A 63 -3.41 5.96 9.69
CA SER A 63 -2.01 6.08 10.12
C SER A 63 -1.45 7.50 9.95
N GLY A 64 -2.12 8.33 9.14
CA GLY A 64 -1.59 9.61 8.69
C GLY A 64 -0.47 9.49 7.65
N SER A 65 -0.12 8.28 7.20
CA SER A 65 0.93 8.06 6.22
C SER A 65 0.53 8.59 4.84
N VAL A 66 1.51 9.09 4.11
CA VAL A 66 1.36 9.41 2.70
C VAL A 66 1.28 8.09 1.92
N THR A 67 0.14 7.83 1.27
CA THR A 67 -0.10 6.61 0.48
C THR A 67 -0.06 6.84 -1.03
N LYS A 68 0.33 8.05 -1.46
CA LYS A 68 0.39 8.45 -2.87
C LYS A 68 1.55 9.40 -3.10
N GLY A 69 2.11 9.37 -4.31
CA GLY A 69 3.17 10.30 -4.70
C GLY A 69 4.57 9.70 -4.49
N TYR A 70 5.52 10.55 -4.12
CA TYR A 70 6.93 10.19 -4.01
C TYR A 70 7.22 9.26 -2.83
N ASN A 71 6.60 9.51 -1.68
CA ASN A 71 6.77 8.71 -0.45
C ASN A 71 5.52 7.88 -0.17
N GLY A 72 5.05 7.15 -1.20
CA GLY A 72 3.81 6.37 -1.11
C GLY A 72 3.92 5.06 -0.34
N CYS A 73 5.14 4.57 -0.07
CA CYS A 73 5.33 3.32 0.65
C CYS A 73 5.52 3.59 2.16
N PRO A 74 4.62 3.11 3.03
CA PRO A 74 4.70 3.36 4.47
C PRO A 74 5.84 2.61 5.18
N ILE A 75 6.49 1.65 4.51
CA ILE A 75 7.68 0.97 5.06
C ILE A 75 8.96 1.58 4.51
N CYS A 76 9.03 1.86 3.21
CA CYS A 76 10.24 2.47 2.65
C CYS A 76 10.41 3.92 3.12
N CYS A 77 9.31 4.65 3.39
CA CYS A 77 9.34 6.06 3.77
C CYS A 77 10.19 6.88 2.79
N GLU A 78 11.24 7.54 3.26
CA GLU A 78 12.17 8.35 2.45
C GLU A 78 12.97 7.49 1.45
N ASN A 79 13.14 6.20 1.72
CA ASN A 79 13.81 5.24 0.84
C ASN A 79 12.90 4.71 -0.28
N THR A 80 11.70 5.29 -0.45
CA THR A 80 10.85 4.98 -1.60
C THR A 80 11.60 5.41 -2.87
N LYS A 81 11.60 4.56 -3.90
CA LYS A 81 12.16 4.87 -5.22
C LYS A 81 11.01 5.12 -6.21
N PRO A 82 10.43 6.34 -6.21
CA PRO A 82 9.33 6.68 -7.10
C PRO A 82 9.85 6.94 -8.51
N HIS A 83 9.03 6.59 -9.49
CA HIS A 83 9.27 6.88 -10.90
C HIS A 83 7.99 7.44 -11.52
N ARG A 84 8.06 8.64 -12.10
CA ARG A 84 6.92 9.25 -12.77
C ARG A 84 6.89 8.82 -14.23
N LEU A 85 5.77 8.22 -14.65
CA LEU A 85 5.57 7.81 -16.03
C LEU A 85 5.30 9.03 -16.93
N SER A 86 6.08 9.16 -18.01
CA SER A 86 6.09 10.32 -18.92
C SER A 86 4.76 10.53 -19.66
N HIS A 87 4.12 9.45 -20.11
CA HIS A 87 2.87 9.49 -20.86
C HIS A 87 1.66 9.22 -19.95
N GLY A 88 1.78 8.27 -19.03
CA GLY A 88 0.72 7.94 -18.08
C GLY A 88 0.51 8.98 -16.98
N GLN A 89 1.50 9.86 -16.74
CA GLN A 89 1.50 10.92 -15.72
C GLN A 89 1.20 10.43 -14.30
N LYS A 90 1.45 9.15 -14.04
CA LYS A 90 1.24 8.48 -12.75
C LYS A 90 2.58 8.18 -12.10
N MET A 91 2.58 8.17 -10.78
CA MET A 91 3.71 7.67 -10.00
C MET A 91 3.66 6.14 -9.97
N SER A 92 4.79 5.53 -10.26
CA SER A 92 5.04 4.10 -10.17
C SER A 92 6.17 3.83 -9.19
N HIS A 93 6.10 2.71 -8.47
CA HIS A 93 7.15 2.28 -7.53
C HIS A 93 7.84 1.06 -8.12
N ILE A 94 8.93 1.32 -8.85
CA ILE A 94 9.55 0.31 -9.73
C ILE A 94 10.49 -0.64 -8.99
N VAL A 95 11.02 -0.25 -7.82
CA VAL A 95 11.95 -1.07 -7.01
C VAL A 95 11.18 -1.91 -5.98
N HIS A 96 10.46 -2.91 -6.47
CA HIS A 96 9.62 -3.80 -5.64
C HIS A 96 10.19 -5.21 -5.49
N ARG A 97 11.18 -5.60 -6.29
CA ARG A 97 11.78 -6.95 -6.22
C ARG A 97 12.73 -7.10 -5.03
N ARG A 98 13.14 -5.99 -4.42
CA ARG A 98 13.83 -5.94 -3.10
C ARG A 98 13.09 -6.66 -1.96
N TRP A 99 11.79 -6.90 -2.10
CA TRP A 99 10.97 -7.64 -1.12
C TRP A 99 10.97 -9.17 -1.36
N LEU A 100 11.54 -9.64 -2.46
CA LEU A 100 11.70 -11.08 -2.73
C LEU A 100 12.92 -11.64 -1.98
N PRO A 101 13.02 -12.96 -1.74
CA PRO A 101 14.25 -13.56 -1.21
C PRO A 101 15.49 -13.18 -2.03
N ARG A 102 16.67 -13.07 -1.40
CA ARG A 102 17.92 -12.60 -2.03
C ARG A 102 18.29 -13.36 -3.30
N HIS A 103 18.02 -14.67 -3.32
CA HIS A 103 18.34 -15.56 -4.44
C HIS A 103 17.17 -15.78 -5.41
N HIS A 104 16.07 -15.02 -5.28
CA HIS A 104 14.91 -15.18 -6.15
C HIS A 104 15.26 -14.81 -7.61
N PRO A 105 14.95 -15.64 -8.62
CA PRO A 105 15.35 -15.42 -10.02
C PRO A 105 14.94 -14.05 -10.59
N TYR A 106 13.77 -13.55 -10.20
CA TYR A 106 13.24 -12.25 -10.65
C TYR A 106 14.09 -11.03 -10.27
N ARG A 107 14.92 -11.12 -9.22
CA ARG A 107 15.88 -10.04 -8.89
C ARG A 107 16.94 -9.83 -9.99
N ARG A 108 17.22 -10.87 -10.79
CA ARG A 108 18.22 -10.85 -11.89
C ARG A 108 17.60 -10.63 -13.26
N GLN A 109 16.28 -10.75 -13.39
CA GLN A 109 15.56 -10.53 -14.65
C GLN A 109 15.49 -9.02 -14.91
N THR A 110 16.35 -8.48 -15.77
CA THR A 110 16.35 -7.03 -16.04
C THR A 110 15.37 -6.67 -17.14
N LYS A 111 15.37 -7.43 -18.23
CA LYS A 111 14.62 -7.17 -19.47
C LYS A 111 13.10 -7.16 -19.30
N GLU A 112 12.59 -7.96 -18.37
CA GLU A 112 11.16 -8.05 -18.07
C GLU A 112 10.67 -6.90 -17.18
N PHE A 113 11.58 -6.22 -16.47
CA PHE A 113 11.30 -5.16 -15.51
C PHE A 113 11.95 -3.87 -16.00
N ASN A 114 12.54 -3.08 -15.11
CA ASN A 114 13.11 -1.76 -15.38
C ASN A 114 14.53 -1.79 -16.00
N ASN A 115 14.93 -2.87 -16.66
CA ASN A 115 16.27 -3.05 -17.22
C ASN A 115 17.44 -2.97 -16.22
N LEU A 116 17.15 -2.91 -14.92
CA LEU A 116 18.14 -2.88 -13.85
C LEU A 116 18.03 -4.12 -12.97
N PRO A 117 19.15 -4.70 -12.49
CA PRO A 117 19.10 -5.74 -11.48
C PRO A 117 18.78 -5.14 -10.10
N GLU A 118 18.04 -5.88 -9.26
CA GLU A 118 17.65 -5.43 -7.91
C GLU A 118 18.27 -6.32 -6.82
N TYR A 119 19.40 -5.88 -6.27
CA TYR A 119 20.13 -6.61 -5.21
C TYR A 119 19.89 -6.07 -3.80
N GLU A 120 19.29 -4.88 -3.67
CA GLU A 120 18.99 -4.26 -2.37
C GLU A 120 18.08 -5.14 -1.50
N THR A 121 18.24 -5.03 -0.19
CA THR A 121 17.38 -5.68 0.79
C THR A 121 16.08 -4.89 0.99
N ALA A 122 15.07 -5.58 1.51
CA ALA A 122 13.88 -4.91 1.99
C ALA A 122 14.28 -3.91 3.10
N PRO A 123 13.71 -2.69 3.12
CA PRO A 123 13.93 -1.77 4.22
C PRO A 123 13.27 -2.32 5.48
N GLU A 124 13.89 -2.07 6.62
CA GLU A 124 13.30 -2.39 7.91
C GLU A 124 12.19 -1.39 8.24
N PRO A 125 11.02 -1.86 8.69
CA PRO A 125 9.94 -0.98 9.12
C PRO A 125 10.31 -0.24 10.40
N LEU A 126 9.93 1.03 10.46
CA LEU A 126 10.10 1.85 11.65
C LEU A 126 9.28 1.30 12.82
N SER A 127 9.92 1.28 13.99
CA SER A 127 9.27 1.01 15.26
C SER A 127 8.18 2.05 15.56
N GLY A 128 7.24 1.71 16.44
CA GLY A 128 6.18 2.67 16.79
C GLY A 128 6.71 3.89 17.52
N GLU A 129 7.81 3.76 18.26
CA GLU A 129 8.49 4.86 18.94
C GLU A 129 9.18 5.81 17.96
N GLU A 130 9.90 5.29 16.96
CA GLU A 130 10.50 6.12 15.90
C GLU A 130 9.42 6.86 15.10
N VAL A 131 8.31 6.17 14.78
CA VAL A 131 7.18 6.84 14.13
C VAL A 131 6.62 7.93 15.02
N LEU A 132 6.40 7.66 16.32
CA LEU A 132 5.89 8.65 17.27
C LEU A 132 6.79 9.90 17.31
N GLN A 133 8.11 9.73 17.43
CA GLN A 133 9.08 10.84 17.43
C GLN A 133 8.98 11.70 16.16
N ARG A 134 8.83 11.07 14.99
CA ARG A 134 8.67 11.79 13.72
C ARG A 134 7.34 12.52 13.60
N VAL A 135 6.29 12.05 14.27
CA VAL A 135 4.94 12.63 14.17
C VAL A 135 4.54 13.56 15.32
N GLU A 136 5.27 13.56 16.44
CA GLU A 136 4.97 14.31 17.68
C GLU A 136 4.75 15.81 17.43
N GLY A 137 5.59 16.41 16.57
CA GLY A 137 5.51 17.84 16.24
C GLY A 137 4.47 18.20 15.18
N MET A 138 3.78 17.23 14.59
CA MET A 138 2.78 17.49 13.54
C MET A 138 1.40 17.78 14.14
N ASN A 139 1.26 18.95 14.75
CA ASN A 139 -0.06 19.46 15.14
C ASN A 139 -0.76 20.06 13.93
N ARG A 140 -1.60 19.25 13.26
CA ARG A 140 -2.55 19.75 12.27
C ARG A 140 -3.95 19.75 12.88
N PRO A 141 -4.63 20.91 12.95
CA PRO A 141 -6.01 20.95 13.41
C PRO A 141 -6.88 20.08 12.49
N PHE A 142 -7.70 19.23 13.10
CA PHE A 142 -8.68 18.39 12.41
C PHE A 142 -9.67 19.27 11.61
N GLY A 143 -10.20 18.75 10.49
CA GLY A 143 -11.17 19.46 9.67
C GLY A 143 -10.73 19.77 8.24
N LYS A 144 -11.68 19.68 7.30
CA LYS A 144 -11.55 20.08 5.89
C LYS A 144 -11.21 21.56 5.65
N LYS A 145 -11.25 22.41 6.69
CA LYS A 145 -11.06 23.86 6.56
C LYS A 145 -9.62 24.25 6.20
N ASN A 146 -8.65 23.38 6.45
CA ASN A 146 -7.23 23.62 6.14
C ASN A 146 -6.70 22.50 5.21
N PRO A 147 -6.80 22.65 3.88
CA PRO A 147 -6.15 21.72 2.97
C PRO A 147 -4.65 21.66 3.25
N SER A 148 -4.05 20.48 3.07
CA SER A 148 -2.60 20.36 3.20
C SER A 148 -1.94 21.34 2.23
N PRO A 149 -1.03 22.23 2.67
CA PRO A 149 -0.29 23.04 1.74
C PRO A 149 0.42 22.10 0.76
N THR A 150 0.37 22.44 -0.52
CA THR A 150 1.20 21.77 -1.53
C THR A 150 2.63 21.84 -1.04
N TYR A 151 3.28 20.68 -0.90
CA TYR A 151 4.68 20.67 -0.52
C TYR A 151 5.48 21.45 -1.58
N LYS A 152 6.03 22.60 -1.18
CA LYS A 152 6.86 23.50 -1.98
C LYS A 152 8.33 23.44 -1.54
N GLY A 153 8.77 22.32 -0.96
CA GLY A 153 10.19 22.12 -0.66
C GLY A 153 11.02 22.09 -1.95
N LEU A 154 12.30 22.44 -1.83
CA LEU A 154 13.28 22.33 -2.90
C LEU A 154 13.34 20.87 -3.41
N GLU A 155 13.79 20.65 -4.65
CA GLU A 155 13.86 19.30 -5.24
C GLU A 155 14.70 18.32 -4.39
N ASP A 156 15.67 18.82 -3.62
CA ASP A 156 16.56 18.06 -2.76
C ASP A 156 16.05 17.84 -1.32
N GLU A 157 14.95 18.47 -0.91
CA GLU A 157 14.38 18.24 0.43
C GLU A 157 13.52 16.95 0.44
N SER A 158 13.72 16.14 1.49
CA SER A 158 12.91 14.95 1.70
C SER A 158 11.46 15.34 1.97
N ARG A 159 10.57 14.89 1.07
CA ARG A 159 9.13 15.09 1.20
C ARG A 159 8.62 14.44 2.51
N PRO A 160 7.56 14.96 3.13
CA PRO A 160 7.01 14.37 4.35
C PRO A 160 6.42 12.98 4.06
N CYS A 161 6.71 12.02 4.93
CA CYS A 161 6.14 10.65 4.89
C CYS A 161 4.80 10.54 5.62
N TRP A 162 4.47 11.51 6.49
CA TRP A 162 3.21 11.59 7.22
C TRP A 162 2.59 12.97 7.10
N LYS A 163 1.27 13.02 7.20
CA LYS A 163 0.47 14.25 7.14
C LYS A 163 -0.06 14.68 8.51
N LYS A 164 -0.16 13.75 9.45
CA LYS A 164 -0.71 13.95 10.80
C LYS A 164 -0.17 12.89 11.76
N LYS A 165 -0.28 13.16 13.06
CA LYS A 165 -0.22 12.15 14.12
C LYS A 165 -1.55 11.37 14.14
N SER A 166 -1.48 10.04 14.21
CA SER A 166 -2.67 9.18 14.33
C SER A 166 -3.24 9.25 15.75
N ILE A 167 -4.56 9.28 15.88
CA ILE A 167 -5.26 9.28 17.18
C ILE A 167 -4.92 8.03 18.02
N PHE A 168 -4.55 6.92 17.39
CA PHE A 168 -4.18 5.71 18.12
C PHE A 168 -2.89 5.87 18.94
N PHE A 169 -2.05 6.88 18.66
CA PHE A 169 -0.90 7.18 19.51
C PHE A 169 -1.27 7.77 20.88
N ASP A 170 -2.54 8.12 21.11
CA ASP A 170 -3.04 8.46 22.44
C ASP A 170 -3.16 7.23 23.35
N LEU A 171 -3.15 6.02 22.77
CA LEU A 171 -3.08 4.76 23.50
C LEU A 171 -1.61 4.50 23.87
N GLN A 172 -1.31 4.44 25.17
CA GLN A 172 0.07 4.34 25.68
C GLN A 172 0.84 3.15 25.12
N TYR A 173 0.16 2.02 24.90
CA TYR A 173 0.77 0.79 24.39
C TYR A 173 1.02 0.80 22.88
N TRP A 174 0.38 1.71 22.12
CA TRP A 174 0.38 1.66 20.65
C TRP A 174 1.76 1.79 20.02
N LYS A 175 2.65 2.58 20.64
CA LYS A 175 4.03 2.77 20.19
C LYS A 175 4.90 1.51 20.32
N PHE A 176 4.51 0.59 21.21
CA PHE A 176 5.24 -0.67 21.43
C PHE A 176 4.76 -1.80 20.51
N LEU A 177 3.64 -1.62 19.81
CA LEU A 177 3.12 -2.63 18.89
C LEU A 177 4.03 -2.74 17.65
N PRO A 178 4.58 -3.93 17.34
CA PRO A 178 5.40 -4.14 16.14
C PRO A 178 4.59 -3.88 14.86
N VAL A 179 3.30 -4.26 14.87
CA VAL A 179 2.39 -4.13 13.73
C VAL A 179 1.15 -3.36 14.15
N ARG A 180 1.02 -2.11 13.68
CA ARG A 180 -0.09 -1.20 14.04
C ARG A 180 -1.22 -1.20 13.01
N HIS A 181 -0.86 -1.15 11.74
CA HIS A 181 -1.79 -1.07 10.62
C HIS A 181 -1.49 -2.18 9.61
N ASN A 182 -2.50 -2.99 9.32
CA ASN A 182 -2.51 -4.08 8.35
C ASN A 182 -3.34 -3.71 7.13
N LEU A 183 -2.92 -4.27 6.00
CA LEU A 183 -3.63 -4.09 4.74
C LEU A 183 -4.66 -5.20 4.57
N ASP A 184 -5.86 -4.83 4.14
CA ASP A 184 -6.92 -5.76 3.78
C ASP A 184 -6.53 -6.53 2.51
N VAL A 185 -6.02 -7.74 2.72
CA VAL A 185 -5.55 -8.63 1.66
C VAL A 185 -6.69 -9.00 0.72
N MET A 186 -7.90 -9.24 1.24
CA MET A 186 -9.04 -9.64 0.42
C MET A 186 -9.41 -8.53 -0.57
N HIS A 187 -9.49 -7.29 -0.08
CA HIS A 187 -9.82 -6.15 -0.92
C HIS A 187 -8.72 -5.87 -1.96
N ILE A 188 -7.46 -5.98 -1.54
CA ILE A 188 -6.32 -5.85 -2.46
C ILE A 188 -6.41 -6.93 -3.54
N GLU A 189 -6.48 -8.20 -3.17
CA GLU A 189 -6.50 -9.32 -4.11
C GLU A 189 -7.67 -9.24 -5.09
N LYS A 190 -8.85 -8.82 -4.63
CA LYS A 190 -9.99 -8.58 -5.52
C LYS A 190 -9.68 -7.52 -6.58
N ASN A 191 -9.20 -6.35 -6.16
CA ASN A 191 -8.90 -5.23 -7.08
C ASN A 191 -7.81 -5.58 -8.09
N VAL A 192 -6.82 -6.34 -7.64
CA VAL A 192 -5.75 -6.94 -8.43
C VAL A 192 -6.31 -7.89 -9.49
N CYS A 193 -7.08 -8.89 -9.07
CA CYS A 193 -7.68 -9.88 -9.97
C CYS A 193 -8.59 -9.22 -11.00
N ASP A 194 -9.43 -8.27 -10.58
CA ASP A 194 -10.31 -7.51 -11.48
C ASP A 194 -9.51 -6.73 -12.54
N SER A 195 -8.36 -6.17 -12.16
CA SER A 195 -7.47 -5.46 -13.10
C SER A 195 -6.78 -6.40 -14.09
N ILE A 196 -6.37 -7.58 -13.64
CA ILE A 196 -5.80 -8.63 -14.49
C ILE A 196 -6.85 -9.12 -15.49
N ILE A 197 -8.03 -9.53 -15.01
CA ILE A 197 -9.15 -10.00 -15.85
C ILE A 197 -9.53 -8.91 -16.85
N GLY A 198 -9.68 -7.66 -16.40
CA GLY A 198 -9.99 -6.53 -17.27
C GLY A 198 -8.97 -6.32 -18.39
N THR A 199 -7.69 -6.57 -18.10
CA THR A 199 -6.60 -6.43 -19.08
C THR A 199 -6.53 -7.64 -20.02
N LEU A 200 -6.62 -8.86 -19.49
CA LEU A 200 -6.56 -10.11 -20.27
C LEU A 200 -7.71 -10.22 -21.28
N PHE A 201 -8.94 -9.90 -20.84
CA PHE A 201 -10.12 -9.94 -21.70
C PHE A 201 -10.36 -8.62 -22.46
N ASN A 202 -9.44 -7.65 -22.36
CA ASN A 202 -9.54 -6.34 -22.99
C ASN A 202 -10.93 -5.67 -22.78
N ILE A 203 -11.47 -5.79 -21.56
CA ILE A 203 -12.80 -5.30 -21.22
C ILE A 203 -12.78 -3.76 -21.32
N PRO A 204 -13.66 -3.15 -22.16
CA PRO A 204 -13.72 -1.70 -22.30
C PRO A 204 -13.88 -1.00 -20.95
N GLY A 205 -13.06 0.01 -20.68
CA GLY A 205 -13.06 0.77 -19.42
C GLY A 205 -12.39 0.08 -18.23
N LYS A 206 -12.06 -1.22 -18.29
CA LYS A 206 -11.37 -1.95 -17.22
C LYS A 206 -9.92 -2.32 -17.55
N THR A 207 -9.57 -2.42 -18.82
CA THR A 207 -8.20 -2.74 -19.25
C THR A 207 -7.18 -1.70 -18.79
N LYS A 208 -6.02 -2.16 -18.30
CA LYS A 208 -4.86 -1.31 -17.97
C LYS A 208 -3.87 -1.19 -19.13
N ASP A 209 -4.08 -1.91 -20.23
CA ASP A 209 -3.30 -1.80 -21.46
C ASP A 209 -3.85 -0.67 -22.35
N GLY A 210 -3.32 0.53 -22.14
CA GLY A 210 -3.64 1.73 -22.92
C GLY A 210 -2.47 2.23 -23.76
N VAL A 211 -2.75 3.12 -24.72
CA VAL A 211 -1.72 3.73 -25.58
C VAL A 211 -0.63 4.41 -24.75
N ALA A 212 -1.02 5.19 -23.74
CA ALA A 212 -0.07 5.84 -22.84
C ALA A 212 0.83 4.83 -22.11
N ALA A 213 0.26 3.73 -21.60
CA ALA A 213 1.03 2.68 -20.93
C ALA A 213 2.02 1.99 -21.89
N ARG A 214 1.67 1.82 -23.17
CA ARG A 214 2.58 1.26 -24.18
C ARG A 214 3.71 2.23 -24.55
N LEU A 215 3.43 3.52 -24.63
CA LEU A 215 4.45 4.55 -24.82
C LEU A 215 5.40 4.62 -23.61
N ASP A 216 4.86 4.56 -22.38
CA ASP A 216 5.67 4.49 -21.15
C ASP A 216 6.60 3.27 -21.15
N MET A 217 6.11 2.09 -21.57
CA MET A 217 6.94 0.89 -21.69
C MET A 217 8.11 1.11 -22.66
N VAL A 218 7.85 1.73 -23.82
CA VAL A 218 8.89 2.04 -24.82
C VAL A 218 9.91 3.04 -24.26
N ASP A 219 9.45 4.10 -23.58
CA ASP A 219 10.31 5.12 -22.95
C ASP A 219 11.25 4.49 -21.90
N MET A 220 10.73 3.53 -21.12
CA MET A 220 11.52 2.77 -20.16
C MET A 220 12.45 1.71 -20.80
N GLY A 221 12.37 1.52 -22.13
CA GLY A 221 13.12 0.50 -22.86
C GLY A 221 12.63 -0.93 -22.59
N ILE A 222 11.38 -1.09 -22.16
CA ILE A 222 10.77 -2.38 -21.78
C ILE A 222 9.75 -2.76 -22.84
N ARG A 223 9.76 -4.02 -23.29
CA ARG A 223 8.73 -4.55 -24.22
C ARG A 223 8.47 -3.65 -25.44
N THR A 224 9.52 -3.13 -26.07
CA THR A 224 9.44 -2.22 -27.22
C THR A 224 8.63 -2.79 -28.40
N GLY A 225 8.55 -4.12 -28.52
CA GLY A 225 7.70 -4.79 -29.51
C GLY A 225 6.18 -4.59 -29.32
N LEU A 226 5.74 -4.04 -28.17
CA LEU A 226 4.34 -3.69 -27.90
C LEU A 226 4.01 -2.23 -28.23
N ALA A 227 4.92 -1.50 -28.89
CA ALA A 227 4.71 -0.10 -29.27
C ALA A 227 3.38 0.09 -30.03
N PRO A 228 2.65 1.19 -29.78
CA PRO A 228 1.43 1.49 -30.51
C PRO A 228 1.75 1.82 -31.97
N GLU A 229 1.13 1.12 -32.93
CA GLU A 229 1.26 1.44 -34.36
C GLU A 229 0.41 2.67 -34.71
N PRO A 230 0.94 3.67 -35.44
CA PRO A 230 0.15 4.79 -35.94
C PRO A 230 -1.01 4.30 -36.83
N GLY A 231 -2.24 4.69 -36.52
CA GLY A 231 -3.40 4.52 -37.41
C GLY A 231 -4.22 3.22 -37.28
N LYS A 232 -3.83 2.24 -36.45
CA LYS A 232 -4.65 1.04 -36.20
C LYS A 232 -5.38 1.14 -34.86
N LYS A 233 -6.71 1.05 -34.87
CA LYS A 233 -7.51 0.84 -33.65
C LYS A 233 -7.05 -0.48 -33.01
N LYS A 234 -6.57 -0.39 -31.76
CA LYS A 234 -6.21 -1.50 -30.85
C LYS A 234 -5.77 -2.79 -31.55
N ARG A 235 -4.47 -3.00 -31.74
CA ARG A 235 -3.99 -4.39 -31.88
C ARG A 235 -4.38 -5.13 -30.61
N GLN A 236 -5.28 -6.11 -30.77
CA GLN A 236 -5.59 -7.09 -29.75
C GLN A 236 -4.25 -7.64 -29.24
N ALA A 237 -4.04 -7.63 -27.92
CA ALA A 237 -3.27 -8.70 -27.32
C ALA A 237 -4.16 -9.96 -27.43
N ALA A 238 -4.32 -10.48 -28.65
CA ALA A 238 -4.92 -11.78 -28.82
C ALA A 238 -3.92 -12.74 -28.18
N PHE A 239 -4.30 -13.37 -27.08
CA PHE A 239 -3.81 -14.70 -26.78
C PHE A 239 -4.18 -15.53 -28.02
N GLY A 240 -3.23 -15.68 -28.95
CA GLY A 240 -3.31 -16.75 -29.92
C GLY A 240 -3.29 -18.04 -29.12
N ASN A 241 -4.38 -18.80 -29.18
CA ASN A 241 -4.59 -20.16 -28.69
C ASN A 241 -3.68 -20.61 -27.53
N LEU A 242 -4.30 -20.80 -26.36
CA LEU A 242 -3.68 -21.38 -25.16
C LEU A 242 -3.01 -22.75 -25.39
N GLU A 243 -3.23 -23.39 -26.54
CA GLU A 243 -2.57 -24.64 -26.94
C GLU A 243 -1.18 -24.44 -27.56
N SER A 244 -0.83 -23.23 -28.02
CA SER A 244 0.45 -22.89 -28.63
C SER A 244 1.32 -21.92 -27.82
N ALA A 245 0.88 -21.54 -26.61
CA ALA A 245 1.58 -20.59 -25.75
C ALA A 245 2.87 -21.18 -25.15
N GLY A 246 3.98 -21.00 -25.88
CA GLY A 246 5.32 -21.25 -25.36
C GLY A 246 5.63 -20.38 -24.13
N ARG A 247 6.68 -20.77 -23.37
CA ARG A 247 7.18 -20.17 -22.11
C ARG A 247 7.24 -18.63 -22.06
N ARG A 248 7.19 -17.93 -23.20
CA ARG A 248 7.29 -16.47 -23.40
C ARG A 248 5.98 -15.68 -23.25
N GLU A 249 4.79 -16.28 -23.33
CA GLU A 249 3.54 -15.52 -23.11
C GLU A 249 3.14 -15.48 -21.63
N LYS A 250 3.62 -16.45 -20.84
CA LYS A 250 3.46 -16.50 -19.38
C LYS A 250 4.20 -15.36 -18.65
N SER A 251 5.17 -14.71 -19.30
CA SER A 251 5.94 -13.57 -18.73
C SER A 251 5.23 -12.22 -18.89
N ASN A 252 4.31 -12.07 -19.86
CA ASN A 252 3.61 -10.80 -20.07
C ASN A 252 2.61 -10.48 -18.96
N VAL A 253 1.96 -11.52 -18.48
CA VAL A 253 1.11 -11.54 -17.28
C VAL A 253 1.96 -11.35 -16.02
N HIS A 254 3.19 -11.85 -16.00
CA HIS A 254 4.01 -11.95 -14.78
C HIS A 254 4.54 -10.62 -14.19
N VAL A 255 4.66 -9.55 -14.98
CA VAL A 255 5.25 -8.27 -14.53
C VAL A 255 4.20 -7.36 -13.88
N PHE A 256 2.96 -7.38 -14.38
CA PHE A 256 1.82 -6.78 -13.66
C PHE A 256 1.59 -7.47 -12.32
N PHE A 257 1.79 -8.80 -12.28
CA PHE A 257 1.67 -9.63 -11.08
C PHE A 257 2.74 -9.38 -10.01
N GLN A 258 3.86 -8.71 -10.31
CA GLN A 258 4.95 -8.57 -9.34
C GLN A 258 4.83 -7.39 -8.39
N HIS A 259 4.14 -6.31 -8.78
CA HIS A 259 3.76 -5.27 -7.82
C HIS A 259 2.84 -5.85 -6.73
N GLU A 260 2.02 -6.85 -7.09
CA GLU A 260 1.02 -7.48 -6.24
C GLU A 260 1.57 -8.72 -5.49
N ARG A 261 2.49 -9.49 -6.08
CA ARG A 261 3.29 -10.47 -5.34
C ARG A 261 4.26 -9.78 -4.37
N SER A 262 4.72 -8.57 -4.64
CA SER A 262 5.44 -7.78 -3.65
C SER A 262 4.55 -7.39 -2.49
N LEU A 263 3.25 -7.12 -2.70
CA LEU A 263 2.26 -6.92 -1.63
C LEU A 263 1.95 -8.24 -0.90
N ARG A 264 1.77 -9.37 -1.60
CA ARG A 264 1.62 -10.69 -0.94
C ARG A 264 2.88 -11.13 -0.20
N ASN A 265 4.08 -10.83 -0.71
CA ASN A 265 5.33 -11.13 -0.03
C ASN A 265 5.59 -10.16 1.12
N PHE A 266 5.12 -8.91 1.05
CA PHE A 266 5.06 -7.95 2.16
C PHE A 266 4.08 -8.39 3.25
N LEU A 267 2.93 -8.95 2.87
CA LEU A 267 1.96 -9.56 3.78
C LEU A 267 2.48 -10.87 4.38
N LYS A 268 3.12 -11.73 3.58
CA LYS A 268 3.82 -12.94 4.05
C LYS A 268 5.03 -12.61 4.91
N TYR A 269 5.72 -11.49 4.68
CA TYR A 269 6.82 -11.03 5.54
C TYR A 269 6.29 -10.66 6.93
N LYS A 270 5.11 -10.03 7.00
CA LYS A 270 4.40 -9.81 8.25
C LYS A 270 3.99 -11.14 8.91
N GLU A 271 3.46 -12.12 8.16
CA GLU A 271 3.15 -13.45 8.70
C GLU A 271 4.39 -14.22 9.20
N SER A 272 5.53 -14.13 8.51
CA SER A 272 6.78 -14.78 8.94
C SER A 272 7.40 -14.18 10.20
N CYS A 273 7.04 -12.95 10.57
CA CYS A 273 7.38 -12.37 11.86
C CYS A 273 6.50 -12.90 13.03
N PHE A 274 5.48 -13.72 12.77
CA PHE A 274 4.62 -14.32 13.81
C PHE A 274 4.99 -15.77 14.16
N LEU A 275 6.00 -16.37 13.51
CA LEU A 275 6.44 -17.75 13.76
C LEU A 275 7.95 -17.88 14.00
N GLY A 276 8.61 -16.81 14.46
CA GLY A 276 9.99 -16.83 14.96
C GLY A 276 10.01 -16.60 16.46
#